data_AF-A0A1V5MFE7-F1
#
_entry.id   AF-A0A1V5MFE7-F1
#
_cell.length_a   1.000
_cell.length_b   1.000
_cell.length_c   1.000
_cell.angle_alpha   90.00
_cell.angle_beta   90.00
_cell.angle_gamma   90.00
#
_symmetry.space_group_name_H-M   'P 1'
#
loop_
_entity.id
_entity.type
_entity.pdbx_description
1 polymer ?
#
loop_
_entity_poly.entity_id
_entity_poly.type
_entity_poly.pdbx_seq_one_letter_code
_entity_poly.pdbx_strand_id
1 'polypeptide(L)'
;MALGSDTYLLLHKMLEAAETQEDLEIARKSFQAVVDENRGSQSRDDRFDVAWSMSCLAGIYVRLKQITLAEQAYLAAIRLFDENDMAVHSAWLSVALAKLYVELGRAQEAHIHMKAYVAFETREWGEGSDHALCAQEELVHFEKTGEFIQAIDHRWCAACGVDDYGVGFDLDEEDLK
;
A
#
# COMPACT_ATOMS: atom_id res chain seq x y z
N MET A 1 14.17 19.51 -15.60
CA MET A 1 14.05 18.65 -16.80
C MET A 1 13.38 17.40 -16.28
N ALA A 2 12.25 16.96 -16.83
CA ALA A 2 11.60 15.74 -16.35
C ALA A 2 12.65 14.60 -16.34
N LEU A 3 12.91 14.03 -15.18
CA LEU A 3 13.79 12.88 -15.06
C LEU A 3 13.13 11.77 -15.87
N GLY A 4 13.83 11.22 -16.87
CA GLY A 4 13.25 10.18 -17.72
C GLY A 4 12.81 8.97 -16.89
N SER A 5 11.80 8.24 -17.37
CA SER A 5 11.30 6.97 -16.77
C SER A 5 12.43 6.02 -16.32
N ASP A 6 13.54 5.97 -17.08
CA ASP A 6 14.71 5.15 -16.76
C ASP A 6 15.41 5.55 -15.45
N THR A 7 15.43 6.84 -15.10
CA THR A 7 16.03 7.33 -13.86
C THR A 7 15.23 6.84 -12.65
N TYR A 8 13.90 6.85 -12.73
CA TYR A 8 13.04 6.35 -11.64
C TYR A 8 13.19 4.86 -11.41
N LEU A 9 13.23 4.09 -12.49
CA LEU A 9 13.48 2.66 -12.41
C LEU A 9 14.83 2.36 -11.77
N LEU A 10 15.87 3.13 -12.11
CA LEU A 10 17.19 3.01 -11.48
C LEU A 10 17.17 3.38 -9.99
N LEU A 11 16.48 4.45 -9.60
CA LEU A 11 16.34 4.84 -8.20
C LEU A 11 15.58 3.78 -7.39
N HIS A 12 14.52 3.21 -7.95
CA HIS A 12 13.78 2.13 -7.32
C HIS A 12 14.65 0.88 -7.15
N LYS A 13 15.37 0.46 -8.20
CA LYS A 13 16.31 -0.66 -8.13
C LYS A 13 17.43 -0.42 -7.12
N MET A 14 17.93 0.81 -7.01
CA MET A 14 18.91 1.18 -6.00
C MET A 14 18.33 1.02 -4.58
N LEU A 15 17.05 1.37 -4.36
CA LEU A 15 16.39 1.14 -3.08
C LEU A 15 16.18 -0.36 -2.80
N GLU A 16 15.75 -1.13 -3.78
CA GLU A 16 15.60 -2.59 -3.66
C GLU A 16 16.92 -3.27 -3.32
N ALA A 17 18.01 -2.83 -3.95
CA ALA A 17 19.36 -3.36 -3.74
C ALA A 17 20.08 -2.78 -2.51
N ALA A 18 19.52 -1.77 -1.84
CA ALA A 18 20.12 -1.22 -0.63
C ALA A 18 20.11 -2.28 0.47
N GLU A 19 21.26 -2.58 1.08
CA GLU A 19 21.34 -3.58 2.17
C GLU A 19 21.78 -2.94 3.49
N THR A 20 22.50 -1.83 3.41
CA THR A 20 23.05 -1.13 4.58
C THR A 20 22.29 0.15 4.90
N GLN A 21 22.49 0.65 6.12
CA GLN A 21 22.02 1.98 6.53
C GLN A 21 22.56 3.08 5.59
N GLU A 22 23.81 2.94 5.13
CA GLU A 22 24.43 3.92 4.24
C GLU A 22 23.76 3.92 2.85
N ASP A 23 23.47 2.74 2.30
CA ASP A 23 22.76 2.61 1.02
C ASP A 23 21.35 3.22 1.09
N LEU A 24 20.65 2.97 2.20
CA LEU A 24 19.34 3.57 2.47
C LEU A 24 19.40 5.09 2.57
N GLU A 25 20.44 5.64 3.20
CA GLU A 25 20.67 7.07 3.31
C GLU A 25 21.02 7.71 1.95
N ILE A 26 21.76 7.01 1.10
CA ILE A 26 22.01 7.41 -0.30
C ILE A 26 20.69 7.43 -1.08
N ALA A 27 19.91 6.34 -1.01
CA ALA A 27 18.61 6.27 -1.67
C ALA A 27 17.67 7.36 -1.19
N ARG A 28 17.62 7.61 0.12
CA ARG A 28 16.81 8.68 0.71
C ARG A 28 17.17 10.04 0.11
N LYS A 29 18.46 10.37 0.04
CA LYS A 29 18.92 11.65 -0.53
C LYS A 29 18.54 11.78 -1.99
N SER A 30 18.63 10.70 -2.77
CA SER A 30 18.25 10.72 -4.18
C SER A 30 16.74 10.95 -4.37
N PHE A 31 15.88 10.26 -3.63
CA PHE A 31 14.43 10.52 -3.69
C PHE A 31 14.05 11.90 -3.16
N GLN A 32 14.73 12.39 -2.12
CA GLN A 32 14.50 13.74 -1.61
C GLN A 32 14.86 14.80 -2.66
N ALA A 33 15.93 14.60 -3.43
CA ALA A 33 16.30 15.50 -4.52
C ALA A 33 15.22 15.58 -5.60
N VAL A 34 14.57 14.45 -5.94
CA VAL A 34 13.42 14.46 -6.87
C VAL A 34 12.27 15.29 -6.32
N VAL A 35 11.91 15.08 -5.05
CA VAL A 35 10.83 15.82 -4.40
C VAL A 35 11.11 17.33 -4.41
N ASP A 36 12.36 17.72 -4.16
CA ASP A 36 12.76 19.12 -4.11
C ASP A 36 12.85 19.76 -5.50
N GLU A 37 13.35 19.05 -6.52
CA GLU A 37 13.43 19.54 -7.91
C GLU A 37 12.04 19.77 -8.51
N ASN A 38 11.10 18.87 -8.22
CA ASN A 38 9.75 18.89 -8.78
C ASN A 38 8.72 19.59 -7.88
N ARG A 39 9.16 20.18 -6.76
CA ARG A 39 8.26 20.83 -5.80
C ARG A 39 7.50 22.00 -6.46
N GLY A 40 6.18 21.91 -6.45
CA GLY A 40 5.31 22.97 -6.97
C GLY A 40 5.12 22.96 -8.49
N SER A 41 5.69 21.98 -9.19
CA SER A 41 5.40 21.77 -10.61
C SER A 41 3.90 21.50 -10.83
N GLN A 42 3.38 22.03 -11.94
CA GLN A 42 1.99 21.78 -12.39
C GLN A 42 1.91 20.61 -13.37
N SER A 43 3.06 20.12 -13.86
CA SER A 43 3.13 18.95 -14.72
C SER A 43 2.53 17.74 -13.99
N ARG A 44 1.68 16.98 -14.68
CA ARG A 44 1.11 15.75 -14.10
C ARG A 44 2.20 14.73 -13.80
N ASP A 45 3.21 14.63 -14.67
CA ASP A 45 4.31 13.68 -14.53
C ASP A 45 5.17 14.05 -13.33
N ASP A 46 5.56 15.33 -13.19
CA ASP A 46 6.33 15.79 -12.04
C ASP A 46 5.55 15.61 -10.71
N ARG A 47 4.23 15.81 -10.73
CA ARG A 47 3.38 15.58 -9.56
C ARG A 47 3.28 14.09 -9.21
N PHE A 48 3.21 13.21 -10.20
CA PHE A 48 3.33 11.76 -10.00
C PHE A 48 4.69 11.40 -9.39
N ASP A 49 5.77 11.95 -9.94
CA ASP A 49 7.13 11.70 -9.50
C ASP A 49 7.36 12.11 -8.04
N VAL A 50 6.80 13.25 -7.63
CA VAL A 50 6.84 13.71 -6.23
C VAL A 50 6.07 12.73 -5.35
N ALA A 51 4.85 12.35 -5.72
CA ALA A 51 4.02 11.43 -4.93
C ALA A 51 4.67 10.05 -4.78
N TRP A 52 5.22 9.52 -5.88
CA TRP A 52 5.95 8.25 -5.90
C TRP A 52 7.26 8.30 -5.11
N SER A 53 8.02 9.40 -5.23
CA SER A 53 9.24 9.57 -4.44
C SER A 53 8.92 9.65 -2.94
N MET A 54 7.83 10.32 -2.57
CA MET A 54 7.35 10.36 -1.18
C MET A 54 6.97 8.96 -0.65
N SER A 55 6.38 8.10 -1.48
CA SER A 55 6.08 6.73 -1.06
C SER A 55 7.35 5.88 -0.88
N CYS A 56 8.34 6.05 -1.76
CA CYS A 56 9.65 5.40 -1.62
C CYS A 56 10.38 5.89 -0.35
N LEU A 57 10.33 7.19 -0.06
CA LEU A 57 10.85 7.76 1.19
C LEU A 57 10.17 7.16 2.42
N ALA A 58 8.86 6.93 2.37
CA ALA A 58 8.15 6.26 3.46
C ALA A 58 8.71 4.86 3.73
N GLY A 59 8.88 4.04 2.69
CA GLY A 59 9.49 2.71 2.81
C GLY A 59 10.93 2.75 3.33
N ILE A 60 11.72 3.74 2.91
CA ILE A 60 13.07 3.97 3.45
C ILE A 60 13.00 4.29 4.94
N TYR A 61 12.12 5.20 5.37
CA TYR A 61 11.98 5.56 6.77
C TYR A 61 11.54 4.38 7.64
N VAL A 62 10.70 3.47 7.14
CA VAL A 62 10.37 2.21 7.83
C VAL A 62 11.65 1.38 8.07
N ARG A 63 12.46 1.20 7.02
CA ARG A 63 13.72 0.44 7.10
C ARG A 63 14.76 1.08 8.02
N LEU A 64 14.81 2.41 8.06
CA LEU A 64 15.63 3.21 8.98
C LEU A 64 15.05 3.29 10.41
N LYS A 65 13.90 2.66 10.69
CA LYS A 65 13.17 2.73 11.97
C LYS A 65 12.73 4.15 12.38
N GLN A 66 12.58 5.04 11.41
CA GLN A 66 12.09 6.42 11.59
C GLN A 66 10.57 6.47 11.37
N ILE A 67 9.82 5.76 12.22
CA ILE A 67 8.39 5.47 12.02
C ILE A 67 7.53 6.72 11.82
N THR A 68 7.73 7.77 12.62
CA THR A 68 6.96 9.02 12.49
C THR A 68 7.16 9.69 11.13
N LEU A 69 8.38 9.64 10.59
CA LEU A 69 8.67 10.18 9.26
C LEU A 69 8.07 9.29 8.16
N ALA A 70 8.07 7.96 8.36
CA ALA A 70 7.44 7.02 7.44
C ALA A 70 5.93 7.28 7.31
N GLU A 71 5.23 7.40 8.44
CA GLU A 71 3.79 7.67 8.46
C GLU A 71 3.46 9.01 7.77
N GLN A 72 4.20 10.07 8.10
CA GLN A 72 4.03 11.38 7.46
C GLN A 72 4.25 11.30 5.94
N ALA A 73 5.27 10.55 5.51
CA ALA A 73 5.57 10.37 4.09
C ALA A 73 4.49 9.57 3.36
N TYR A 74 3.96 8.48 3.95
CA TYR A 74 2.83 7.74 3.39
C TYR A 74 1.58 8.62 3.24
N LEU A 75 1.18 9.31 4.31
CA LEU A 75 0.01 10.19 4.29
C LEU A 75 0.17 11.34 3.28
N ALA A 76 1.39 11.87 3.13
CA ALA A 76 1.67 12.88 2.13
C ALA A 76 1.60 12.33 0.69
N ALA A 77 2.15 11.15 0.44
CA ALA A 77 2.07 10.49 -0.86
C ALA A 77 0.61 10.18 -1.25
N ILE A 78 -0.18 9.62 -0.33
CA ILE A 78 -1.61 9.32 -0.53
C ILE A 78 -2.36 10.59 -0.95
N ARG A 79 -2.23 11.67 -0.17
CA ARG A 79 -2.87 12.96 -0.49
C ARG A 79 -2.47 13.50 -1.85
N LEU A 80 -1.18 13.42 -2.19
CA LEU A 80 -0.71 13.87 -3.50
C LEU A 80 -1.30 13.02 -4.62
N PHE A 81 -1.38 11.70 -4.48
CA PHE A 81 -2.04 10.87 -5.49
C PHE A 81 -3.53 11.20 -5.65
N ASP A 82 -4.25 11.43 -4.55
CA ASP A 82 -5.65 11.84 -4.58
C ASP A 82 -5.85 13.20 -5.26
N GLU A 83 -5.03 14.20 -4.93
CA GLU A 83 -5.06 15.55 -5.54
C GLU A 83 -4.74 15.56 -7.04
N ASN A 84 -4.17 14.48 -7.56
CA ASN A 84 -3.76 14.33 -8.96
C ASN A 84 -4.65 13.39 -9.78
N ASP A 85 -5.80 12.97 -9.23
CA ASP A 85 -6.71 12.01 -9.85
C ASP A 85 -6.02 10.64 -10.12
N MET A 86 -5.16 10.19 -9.20
CA MET A 86 -4.40 8.94 -9.30
C MET A 86 -4.79 7.96 -8.19
N ALA A 87 -6.09 7.82 -7.97
CA ALA A 87 -6.68 7.10 -6.83
C ALA A 87 -6.25 5.62 -6.69
N VAL A 88 -5.87 4.95 -7.80
CA VAL A 88 -5.28 3.59 -7.73
C VAL A 88 -4.02 3.57 -6.85
N HIS A 89 -3.17 4.59 -6.97
CA HIS A 89 -1.90 4.64 -6.24
C HIS A 89 -2.12 4.99 -4.76
N SER A 90 -3.08 5.88 -4.46
CA SER A 90 -3.43 6.19 -3.06
C SER A 90 -4.07 4.99 -2.36
N ALA A 91 -4.88 4.20 -3.07
CA ALA A 91 -5.46 2.96 -2.58
C ALA A 91 -4.38 1.94 -2.19
N TRP A 92 -3.41 1.68 -3.07
CA TRP A 92 -2.30 0.75 -2.78
C TRP A 92 -1.44 1.22 -1.61
N LEU A 93 -1.16 2.51 -1.51
CA LEU A 93 -0.41 3.05 -0.37
C LEU A 93 -1.19 3.01 0.93
N SER A 94 -2.52 3.09 0.89
CA SER A 94 -3.35 2.91 2.08
C SER A 94 -3.20 1.51 2.66
N VAL A 95 -3.07 0.47 1.83
CA VAL A 95 -2.77 -0.90 2.30
C VAL A 95 -1.38 -0.96 2.95
N ALA A 96 -0.35 -0.35 2.33
CA ALA A 96 1.00 -0.32 2.91
C ALA A 96 1.02 0.40 4.27
N LEU A 97 0.30 1.52 4.40
CA LEU A 97 0.15 2.25 5.65
C LEU A 97 -0.65 1.45 6.69
N ALA A 98 -1.68 0.71 6.27
CA ALA A 98 -2.42 -0.17 7.15
C ALA A 98 -1.53 -1.28 7.75
N LYS A 99 -0.67 -1.90 6.93
CA LYS A 99 0.34 -2.86 7.39
C LYS A 99 1.28 -2.24 8.43
N LEU A 100 1.78 -1.04 8.16
CA LEU A 100 2.60 -0.31 9.14
C LEU A 100 1.84 -0.08 10.45
N TYR A 101 0.57 0.32 10.41
CA TYR A 101 -0.22 0.52 11.63
C TYR A 101 -0.43 -0.75 12.43
N VAL A 102 -0.60 -1.91 11.78
CA VAL A 102 -0.64 -3.20 12.48
C VAL A 102 0.66 -3.49 13.21
N GLU A 103 1.81 -3.28 12.57
CA GLU A 103 3.13 -3.44 13.21
C GLU A 103 3.30 -2.52 14.45
N LEU A 104 2.60 -1.38 14.46
CA LEU A 104 2.60 -0.42 15.57
C LEU A 104 1.51 -0.69 16.61
N GLY A 105 0.69 -1.73 16.46
CA GLY A 105 -0.44 -2.04 17.34
C GLY A 105 -1.64 -1.09 17.19
N ARG A 106 -1.70 -0.30 16.11
CA ARG A 106 -2.74 0.69 15.79
C ARG A 106 -3.82 0.08 14.89
N ALA A 107 -4.41 -1.03 15.31
CA ALA A 107 -5.36 -1.82 14.50
C ALA A 107 -6.58 -0.99 14.02
N GLN A 108 -7.06 -0.04 14.81
CA GLN A 108 -8.19 0.81 14.44
C GLN A 108 -7.87 1.71 13.23
N GLU A 109 -6.64 2.20 13.13
CA GLU A 109 -6.22 3.06 12.02
C GLU A 109 -5.94 2.23 10.77
N ALA A 110 -5.32 1.06 10.93
CA ALA A 110 -5.20 0.09 9.84
C ALA A 110 -6.56 -0.26 9.22
N HIS A 111 -7.57 -0.49 10.06
CA HIS A 111 -8.92 -0.80 9.62
C HIS A 111 -9.55 0.34 8.79
N ILE A 112 -9.37 1.60 9.19
CA ILE A 112 -9.87 2.75 8.43
C ILE A 112 -9.28 2.76 7.01
N HIS A 113 -7.97 2.55 6.89
CA HIS A 113 -7.30 2.50 5.59
C HIS A 113 -7.74 1.31 4.74
N MET A 114 -7.95 0.14 5.35
CA MET A 114 -8.46 -1.02 4.62
C MET A 114 -9.89 -0.84 4.13
N LYS A 115 -10.78 -0.22 4.92
CA LYS A 115 -12.14 0.10 4.45
C LYS A 115 -12.14 1.08 3.29
N ALA A 116 -11.26 2.08 3.30
CA ALA A 116 -11.10 2.99 2.18
C ALA A 116 -10.60 2.27 0.92
N TYR A 117 -9.65 1.34 1.08
CA TYR A 117 -9.14 0.50 0.00
C TYR A 117 -10.23 -0.37 -0.63
N VAL A 118 -11.02 -1.09 0.18
CA VAL A 118 -12.16 -1.89 -0.32
C VAL A 118 -13.17 -1.03 -1.05
N ALA A 119 -13.57 0.10 -0.47
CA ALA A 119 -14.53 1.01 -1.10
C ALA A 119 -14.03 1.54 -2.46
N PHE A 120 -12.72 1.78 -2.59
CA PHE A 120 -12.10 2.15 -3.85
C PHE A 120 -12.20 1.01 -4.88
N GLU A 121 -11.73 -0.20 -4.54
CA GLU A 121 -11.73 -1.34 -5.49
C GLU A 121 -13.16 -1.68 -5.93
N THR A 122 -14.13 -1.68 -5.01
CA THR A 122 -15.56 -1.87 -5.33
C THR A 122 -16.10 -0.81 -6.28
N ARG A 123 -15.71 0.46 -6.12
CA ARG A 123 -16.20 1.56 -6.96
C ARG A 123 -15.60 1.53 -8.35
N GLU A 124 -14.29 1.31 -8.47
CA GLU A 124 -13.58 1.38 -9.75
C GLU A 124 -13.84 0.15 -10.63
N TRP A 125 -13.88 -1.04 -10.03
CA TRP A 125 -13.96 -2.31 -10.77
C TRP A 125 -15.33 -2.99 -10.66
N GLY A 126 -16.16 -2.59 -9.70
CA GLY A 126 -17.47 -3.17 -9.42
C GLY A 126 -17.41 -4.23 -8.32
N GLU A 127 -18.53 -4.38 -7.61
CA GLU A 127 -18.65 -5.24 -6.42
C GLU A 127 -18.33 -6.72 -6.67
N GLY A 128 -18.65 -7.26 -7.84
CA GLY A 128 -18.37 -8.65 -8.20
C GLY A 128 -17.05 -8.88 -8.92
N SER A 129 -16.16 -7.88 -8.96
CA SER A 129 -14.85 -8.03 -9.59
C SER A 129 -13.86 -8.76 -8.68
N ASP A 130 -12.91 -9.49 -9.26
CA ASP A 130 -11.83 -10.15 -8.51
C ASP A 130 -11.08 -9.16 -7.61
N HIS A 131 -10.89 -7.92 -8.07
CA HIS A 131 -10.29 -6.84 -7.30
C HIS A 131 -11.06 -6.50 -6.02
N ALA A 132 -12.37 -6.31 -6.12
CA ALA A 132 -13.23 -5.98 -4.99
C ALA A 132 -13.32 -7.16 -4.00
N LEU A 133 -13.45 -8.39 -4.52
CA LEU A 133 -13.50 -9.61 -3.71
C LEU A 133 -12.18 -9.82 -2.95
N CYS A 134 -11.03 -9.73 -3.61
CA CYS A 134 -9.72 -9.85 -2.95
C CYS A 134 -9.53 -8.78 -1.86
N ALA A 135 -9.91 -7.54 -2.14
CA ALA A 135 -9.81 -6.46 -1.15
C ALA A 135 -10.68 -6.74 0.09
N GLN A 136 -11.91 -7.22 -0.14
CA GLN A 136 -12.84 -7.57 0.93
C GLN A 136 -12.33 -8.74 1.76
N GLU A 137 -11.77 -9.77 1.12
CA GLU A 137 -11.16 -10.92 1.78
C GLU A 137 -9.98 -10.51 2.67
N GLU A 138 -9.12 -9.62 2.18
CA GLU A 138 -8.00 -9.08 2.98
C GLU A 138 -8.51 -8.38 4.24
N LEU A 139 -9.56 -7.56 4.12
CA LEU A 139 -10.18 -6.87 5.25
C LEU A 139 -10.79 -7.86 6.25
N VAL A 140 -11.55 -8.86 5.78
CA VAL A 140 -12.18 -9.86 6.65
C VAL A 140 -11.13 -10.68 7.38
N HIS A 141 -10.05 -11.09 6.70
CA HIS A 141 -8.95 -11.79 7.35
C HIS A 141 -8.31 -10.91 8.42
N PHE A 142 -7.98 -9.66 8.07
CA PHE A 142 -7.40 -8.70 9.00
C PHE A 142 -8.28 -8.46 10.23
N GLU A 143 -9.60 -8.32 10.08
CA GLU A 143 -10.52 -8.16 11.21
C GLU A 143 -10.55 -9.37 12.15
N LYS A 144 -10.33 -10.59 11.62
CA LYS A 144 -10.35 -11.84 12.39
C LYS A 144 -9.02 -12.15 13.08
N THR A 145 -7.90 -11.94 12.39
CA THR A 145 -6.57 -12.40 12.84
C THR A 145 -5.66 -11.27 13.27
N GLY A 146 -5.91 -10.04 12.80
CA GLY A 146 -4.99 -8.92 12.92
C GLY A 146 -3.82 -8.96 11.94
N GLU A 147 -3.80 -9.91 11.00
CA GLU A 147 -2.72 -10.09 10.03
C GLU A 147 -3.19 -9.81 8.59
N PHE A 148 -2.25 -9.72 7.65
CA PHE A 148 -2.51 -9.51 6.21
C PHE A 148 -2.09 -10.77 5.43
N ILE A 149 -2.95 -11.25 4.53
CA ILE A 149 -2.74 -12.51 3.78
C ILE A 149 -2.28 -12.32 2.34
N GLN A 150 -2.34 -11.10 1.81
CA GLN A 150 -2.15 -10.83 0.39
C GLN A 150 -3.17 -11.62 -0.47
N ALA A 151 -4.46 -11.39 -0.23
CA ALA A 151 -5.59 -12.09 -0.85
C ALA A 151 -5.46 -12.30 -2.37
N ILE A 152 -4.91 -11.31 -3.10
CA ILE A 152 -4.67 -11.41 -4.55
C ILE A 152 -3.78 -12.60 -4.96
N ASP A 153 -2.84 -13.00 -4.10
CA ASP A 153 -1.95 -14.14 -4.30
C ASP A 153 -2.40 -15.38 -3.48
N HIS A 154 -3.41 -15.20 -2.62
CA HIS A 154 -3.82 -16.16 -1.61
C HIS A 154 -5.04 -16.96 -2.07
N ARG A 155 -4.79 -18.11 -2.70
CA ARG A 155 -5.84 -18.99 -3.21
C ARG A 155 -6.65 -19.75 -2.14
N TRP A 156 -6.20 -19.78 -0.87
CA TRP A 156 -6.86 -20.61 0.16
C TRP A 156 -6.51 -20.20 1.61
N CYS A 157 -7.52 -19.81 2.39
CA CYS A 157 -7.39 -19.43 3.80
C CYS A 157 -8.38 -20.16 4.73
N ALA A 158 -7.88 -21.06 5.57
CA ALA A 158 -8.68 -21.79 6.58
C ALA A 158 -9.26 -20.89 7.69
N ALA A 159 -8.59 -19.77 8.05
CA ALA A 159 -9.11 -18.80 9.03
C ALA A 159 -10.27 -17.95 8.46
N CYS A 160 -10.34 -17.85 7.14
CA CYS A 160 -11.31 -17.05 6.42
C CYS A 160 -12.57 -17.85 6.13
N GLY A 161 -12.43 -19.17 5.93
CA GLY A 161 -13.52 -20.07 5.56
C GLY A 161 -14.03 -19.77 4.15
N VAL A 162 -13.18 -19.28 3.24
CA VAL A 162 -13.55 -18.92 1.86
C VAL A 162 -12.76 -19.82 0.91
N ASP A 163 -13.46 -20.45 -0.04
CA ASP A 163 -12.85 -21.26 -1.11
C ASP A 163 -12.66 -20.47 -2.42
N ASP A 164 -12.18 -21.13 -3.48
CA ASP A 164 -11.92 -20.55 -4.81
C ASP A 164 -13.15 -19.84 -5.46
N TYR A 165 -14.34 -19.91 -4.83
CA TYR A 165 -15.60 -19.34 -5.32
C TYR A 165 -16.22 -18.28 -4.40
N GLY A 166 -15.52 -17.82 -3.35
CA GLY A 166 -16.01 -16.74 -2.50
C GLY A 166 -17.13 -17.13 -1.54
N VAL A 167 -17.37 -18.43 -1.32
CA VAL A 167 -18.42 -18.93 -0.42
C VAL A 167 -17.82 -19.89 0.59
N GLY A 168 -18.14 -19.68 1.86
CA GLY A 168 -17.74 -20.59 2.92
C GLY A 168 -18.65 -21.79 3.06
N PHE A 169 -18.05 -22.94 3.36
CA PHE A 169 -18.80 -24.04 3.97
C PHE A 169 -19.20 -23.59 5.38
N ASP A 170 -20.44 -23.11 5.52
CA ASP A 170 -21.17 -23.30 6.77
C ASP A 170 -21.31 -24.81 6.96
N LEU A 171 -20.32 -25.44 7.59
CA LEU A 171 -20.51 -26.78 8.14
C LEU A 171 -21.42 -26.61 9.35
N ASP A 172 -22.73 -26.72 9.11
CA ASP A 172 -23.69 -26.89 10.17
C ASP A 172 -23.27 -28.11 11.01
N GLU A 173 -23.39 -28.01 12.34
CA GLU A 173 -23.06 -29.10 13.29
C GLU A 173 -23.83 -30.42 13.01
N GLU A 174 -24.76 -30.43 12.05
CA GLU A 174 -25.46 -31.61 11.56
C GLU A 174 -24.64 -32.48 10.58
N ASP A 175 -23.62 -31.92 9.91
CA ASP A 175 -22.77 -32.66 8.96
C ASP A 175 -21.65 -33.48 9.64
N LEU A 176 -21.53 -33.37 10.96
CA LEU A 176 -20.57 -34.12 11.80
C LEU A 176 -21.19 -35.32 12.54
N LYS A 177 -22.39 -35.78 12.14
CA LYS A 177 -23.05 -36.96 12.73
C LYS A 177 -23.00 -38.20 11.85
#